data_AF-A0AAW0C3N2-F1
#
_entry.id   AF-A0AAW0C3N2-F1
#
_cell.length_a   1.000
_cell.length_b   1.000
_cell.length_c   1.000
_cell.angle_alpha   90.00
_cell.angle_beta   90.00
_cell.angle_gamma   90.00
#
_symmetry.space_group_name_H-M   'P 1'
#
loop_
_entity.id
_entity.type
_entity.pdbx_description
1 polymer ?
#
loop_
_entity_poly.entity_id
_entity_poly.type
_entity_poly.pdbx_seq_one_letter_code
_entity_poly.pdbx_strand_id
1 'polypeptide(L)'
;MIHLERSGNAPLSIHLTVANTDLVMQAIVGQVVNAPVELRAWCMLIKTLFNHSDRIHRLAFVLGGISGDDPSAAFILSTFRHSFTSLRHLSLSTPQSPHEVLDLSIFPIHSFTLHQPCRSDNFFRWHTLPLSQITELGLLDVTPQVLLMFLPRFPNLMVAKLRICYSHSPHSDLSRATRLLLPHLHTLEIRYIDEWESDDLFLALEILVLPALTHFSLIVKEDSSVCMFVQQRSVYPAMQHLLEHVRVLRMTRVPFDICHIPQLLAKLRSVAELAITQLQVGSIPAAASISTVVLKELSKEGIVPQLRSLTIVVPKEPEDGLLEKMRESRSDVLRSVDIKVQMDDKYRLGMMVVQNMAEEFVP
;
A
#
# COMPACT_ATOMS: atom_id res chain seq x y z
N MET A 1 -31.34 -10.83 -3.92
CA MET A 1 -32.55 -9.98 -3.88
C MET A 1 -33.01 -9.67 -2.46
N ILE A 2 -33.33 -10.67 -1.63
CA ILE A 2 -33.82 -10.45 -0.25
C ILE A 2 -32.94 -9.48 0.57
N HIS A 3 -31.61 -9.59 0.47
CA HIS A 3 -30.70 -8.67 1.17
C HIS A 3 -30.73 -7.23 0.62
N LEU A 4 -30.96 -7.03 -0.69
CA LEU A 4 -31.06 -5.70 -1.30
C LEU A 4 -32.36 -5.00 -0.87
N GLU A 5 -33.47 -5.73 -0.85
CA GLU A 5 -34.76 -5.25 -0.36
C GLU A 5 -34.70 -4.88 1.13
N ARG A 6 -34.13 -5.76 1.97
CA ARG A 6 -33.94 -5.50 3.40
C ARG A 6 -33.02 -4.32 3.67
N SER A 7 -32.03 -4.09 2.79
CA SER A 7 -31.12 -2.95 2.93
C SER A 7 -31.77 -1.60 2.60
N GLY A 8 -33.00 -1.57 2.07
CA GLY A 8 -33.75 -0.35 1.79
C GLY A 8 -32.99 0.57 0.84
N ASN A 9 -32.61 1.76 1.31
CA ASN A 9 -31.81 2.76 0.58
C ASN A 9 -30.35 2.85 1.06
N ALA A 10 -29.87 1.89 1.85
CA ALA A 10 -28.50 1.93 2.39
C ALA A 10 -27.45 1.94 1.26
N PRO A 11 -26.30 2.63 1.46
CA PRO A 11 -25.17 2.58 0.53
C PRO A 11 -24.70 1.15 0.27
N LEU A 12 -24.45 0.83 -1.00
CA LEU A 12 -23.96 -0.47 -1.42
C LEU A 12 -22.45 -0.42 -1.70
N SER A 13 -21.76 -1.47 -1.26
CA SER A 13 -20.37 -1.77 -1.61
C SER A 13 -20.35 -3.11 -2.33
N ILE A 14 -19.97 -3.10 -3.60
CA ILE A 14 -20.01 -4.29 -4.44
C ILE A 14 -18.58 -4.69 -4.82
N HIS A 15 -18.26 -5.96 -4.62
CA HIS A 15 -17.04 -6.57 -5.13
C HIS A 15 -17.45 -7.72 -6.06
N LEU A 16 -17.14 -7.56 -7.35
CA LEU A 16 -17.32 -8.57 -8.37
C LEU A 16 -15.95 -9.11 -8.76
N THR A 17 -15.78 -10.42 -8.58
CA THR A 17 -14.62 -11.15 -9.10
C THR A 17 -15.11 -12.10 -10.19
N VAL A 18 -14.67 -11.90 -11.43
CA VAL A 18 -15.16 -12.67 -12.58
C VAL A 18 -14.02 -13.46 -13.20
N ALA A 19 -14.19 -14.78 -13.33
CA ALA A 19 -13.14 -15.70 -13.75
C ALA A 19 -13.02 -15.89 -15.28
N ASN A 20 -14.05 -15.49 -16.03
CA ASN A 20 -14.11 -15.57 -17.50
C ASN A 20 -15.14 -14.55 -18.01
N THR A 21 -14.67 -13.41 -18.47
CA THR A 21 -15.51 -12.23 -18.69
C THR A 21 -16.09 -12.16 -20.10
N ASP A 22 -15.40 -12.64 -21.13
CA ASP A 22 -15.89 -12.71 -22.52
C ASP A 22 -17.31 -13.28 -22.67
N LEU A 23 -17.60 -14.40 -21.99
CA LEU A 23 -18.92 -15.04 -22.02
C LEU A 23 -19.98 -14.23 -21.26
N VAL A 24 -19.61 -13.68 -20.09
CA VAL A 24 -20.50 -12.86 -19.26
C VAL A 24 -20.89 -11.58 -20.00
N MET A 25 -19.95 -11.01 -20.76
CA MET A 25 -20.14 -9.81 -21.57
C MET A 25 -21.12 -9.99 -22.72
N GLN A 26 -20.91 -11.01 -23.56
CA GLN A 26 -21.81 -11.30 -24.68
C GLN A 26 -23.24 -11.56 -24.18
N ALA A 27 -23.39 -12.18 -23.02
CA ALA A 27 -24.69 -12.48 -22.42
C ALA A 27 -25.38 -11.26 -21.75
N ILE A 28 -24.62 -10.32 -21.15
CA ILE A 28 -25.18 -9.08 -20.57
C ILE A 28 -25.75 -8.18 -21.68
N VAL A 29 -25.00 -8.01 -22.78
CA VAL A 29 -25.30 -7.07 -23.87
C VAL A 29 -26.22 -7.69 -24.93
N GLY A 30 -25.99 -8.94 -25.31
CA GLY A 30 -26.61 -9.59 -26.47
C GLY A 30 -27.90 -10.36 -26.22
N GLN A 31 -28.42 -10.41 -24.99
CA GLN A 31 -29.57 -11.26 -24.62
C GLN A 31 -29.43 -12.69 -25.20
N VAL A 32 -28.33 -13.38 -24.88
CA VAL A 32 -28.04 -14.68 -25.49
C VAL A 32 -29.09 -15.70 -25.04
N VAL A 33 -30.08 -15.96 -25.91
CA VAL A 33 -31.21 -16.87 -25.68
C VAL A 33 -30.73 -18.30 -25.39
N ASN A 34 -29.53 -18.65 -25.86
CA ASN A 34 -28.92 -19.98 -25.75
C ASN A 34 -27.74 -20.05 -24.75
N ALA A 35 -27.57 -19.06 -23.87
CA ALA A 35 -26.50 -19.09 -22.88
C ALA A 35 -26.74 -20.19 -21.81
N PRO A 36 -25.68 -20.83 -21.29
CA PRO A 36 -25.78 -21.72 -20.13
C PRO A 36 -26.57 -21.08 -18.98
N VAL A 37 -27.30 -21.89 -18.21
CA VAL A 37 -28.19 -21.40 -17.14
C VAL A 37 -27.40 -20.57 -16.12
N GLU A 38 -26.18 -21.00 -15.81
CA GLU A 38 -25.25 -20.34 -14.89
C GLU A 38 -24.91 -18.93 -15.38
N LEU A 39 -24.62 -18.79 -16.68
CA LEU A 39 -24.28 -17.51 -17.30
C LEU A 39 -25.47 -16.53 -17.30
N ARG A 40 -26.67 -17.05 -17.58
CA ARG A 40 -27.91 -16.25 -17.50
C ARG A 40 -28.19 -15.78 -16.08
N ALA A 41 -27.98 -16.63 -15.08
CA ALA A 41 -28.12 -16.27 -13.67
C ALA A 41 -27.13 -15.16 -13.28
N TRP A 42 -25.88 -15.25 -13.74
CA TRP A 42 -24.87 -14.19 -13.54
C TRP A 42 -25.25 -12.87 -14.19
N CYS A 43 -25.74 -12.89 -15.44
CA CYS A 43 -26.19 -11.69 -16.13
C CYS A 43 -27.38 -11.04 -15.43
N MET A 44 -28.35 -11.83 -14.97
CA MET A 44 -29.48 -11.34 -14.19
C MET A 44 -29.02 -10.73 -12.87
N LEU A 45 -28.05 -11.36 -12.19
CA LEU A 45 -27.48 -10.84 -10.96
C LEU A 45 -26.83 -9.47 -11.18
N ILE A 46 -25.95 -9.33 -12.18
CA ILE A 46 -25.27 -8.06 -12.47
C ILE A 46 -26.28 -6.97 -12.85
N LYS A 47 -27.24 -7.28 -13.72
CA LYS A 47 -28.32 -6.33 -14.07
C LYS A 47 -29.11 -5.90 -12.84
N THR A 48 -29.46 -6.84 -11.97
CA THR A 48 -30.18 -6.54 -10.72
C THR A 48 -29.36 -5.66 -9.80
N LEU A 49 -28.06 -5.93 -9.65
CA LEU A 49 -27.17 -5.08 -8.85
C LEU A 49 -27.06 -3.66 -9.43
N PHE A 50 -26.96 -3.55 -10.75
CA PHE A 50 -26.79 -2.27 -11.43
C PHE A 50 -28.08 -1.46 -11.54
N ASN A 51 -29.25 -2.10 -11.39
CA ASN A 51 -30.51 -1.38 -11.15
C ASN A 51 -30.51 -0.60 -9.82
N HIS A 52 -29.56 -0.88 -8.91
CA HIS A 52 -29.35 -0.14 -7.66
C HIS A 52 -28.06 0.71 -7.69
N SER A 53 -27.59 1.07 -8.88
CA SER A 53 -26.32 1.80 -9.08
C SER A 53 -26.28 3.20 -8.49
N ASP A 54 -27.44 3.84 -8.34
CA ASP A 54 -27.63 5.10 -7.63
C ASP A 54 -27.22 5.01 -6.15
N ARG A 55 -27.19 3.82 -5.57
CA ARG A 55 -26.77 3.57 -4.18
C ARG A 55 -25.37 2.99 -4.07
N ILE A 56 -24.74 2.56 -5.16
CA ILE A 56 -23.40 1.97 -5.15
C ILE A 56 -22.37 3.07 -4.89
N HIS A 57 -21.77 3.05 -3.71
CA HIS A 57 -20.72 3.99 -3.31
C HIS A 57 -19.32 3.42 -3.59
N ARG A 58 -19.18 2.10 -3.58
CA ARG A 58 -17.91 1.41 -3.84
C ARG A 58 -18.15 0.27 -4.82
N LEU A 59 -17.39 0.27 -5.91
CA LEU A 59 -17.41 -0.80 -6.88
C LEU A 59 -15.99 -1.31 -7.10
N ALA A 60 -15.77 -2.57 -6.78
CA ALA A 60 -14.58 -3.31 -7.18
C ALA A 60 -14.98 -4.32 -8.26
N PHE A 61 -14.38 -4.19 -9.44
CA PHE A 61 -14.55 -5.09 -10.56
C PHE A 61 -13.18 -5.69 -10.89
N VAL A 62 -12.93 -6.90 -10.38
CA VAL A 62 -11.64 -7.57 -10.45
C VAL A 62 -11.77 -8.80 -11.33
N LEU A 63 -10.88 -8.95 -12.31
CA LEU A 63 -10.83 -10.13 -13.15
C LEU A 63 -9.98 -11.21 -12.45
N GLY A 64 -10.59 -12.36 -12.19
CA GLY A 64 -9.96 -13.50 -11.53
C GLY A 64 -9.40 -14.49 -12.54
N GLY A 65 -8.19 -14.27 -13.05
CA GLY A 65 -7.63 -15.19 -14.04
C GLY A 65 -6.19 -14.84 -14.43
N ILE A 66 -5.45 -15.86 -14.85
CA ILE A 66 -4.13 -15.71 -15.44
C ILE A 66 -4.35 -15.57 -16.95
N SER A 67 -3.84 -14.46 -17.52
CA SER A 67 -3.68 -14.24 -18.97
C SER A 67 -4.94 -14.34 -19.86
N GLY A 68 -5.72 -13.26 -19.92
CA GLY A 68 -6.71 -13.07 -20.99
C GLY A 68 -6.90 -11.58 -21.29
N ASP A 69 -6.82 -11.22 -22.58
CA ASP A 69 -7.12 -9.89 -23.10
C ASP A 69 -8.62 -9.61 -22.97
N ASP A 70 -9.08 -9.08 -21.84
CA ASP A 70 -10.53 -8.93 -21.64
C ASP A 70 -11.03 -7.47 -21.66
N PRO A 71 -11.79 -7.07 -22.70
CA PRO A 71 -12.43 -5.76 -22.86
C PRO A 71 -13.66 -5.47 -21.96
N SER A 72 -13.96 -6.34 -21.00
CA SER A 72 -15.26 -6.33 -20.30
C SER A 72 -15.50 -5.14 -19.38
N ALA A 73 -14.52 -4.76 -18.55
CA ALA A 73 -14.75 -3.84 -17.44
C ALA A 73 -15.03 -2.40 -17.93
N ALA A 74 -14.23 -1.91 -18.88
CA ALA A 74 -14.41 -0.59 -19.46
C ALA A 74 -15.74 -0.49 -20.24
N PHE A 75 -16.09 -1.55 -20.98
CA PHE A 75 -17.36 -1.62 -21.69
C PHE A 75 -18.59 -1.64 -20.76
N ILE A 76 -18.57 -2.46 -19.70
CA ILE A 76 -19.66 -2.49 -18.71
C ILE A 76 -19.84 -1.11 -18.08
N LEU A 77 -18.75 -0.52 -17.59
CA LEU A 77 -18.81 0.76 -16.89
C LEU A 77 -19.26 1.89 -17.80
N SER A 78 -18.82 1.88 -19.07
CA SER A 78 -19.31 2.85 -20.06
C SER A 78 -20.78 2.66 -20.41
N THR A 79 -21.28 1.41 -20.46
CA THR A 79 -22.70 1.10 -20.72
C THR A 79 -23.61 1.63 -19.61
N PHE A 80 -23.19 1.50 -18.35
CA PHE A 80 -23.98 1.90 -17.18
C PHE A 80 -23.52 3.24 -16.57
N ARG A 81 -22.73 4.03 -17.31
CA ARG A 81 -22.06 5.24 -16.81
C ARG A 81 -23.00 6.23 -16.10
N HIS A 82 -24.19 6.43 -16.67
CA HIS A 82 -25.16 7.41 -16.17
C HIS A 82 -25.89 6.96 -14.90
N SER A 83 -25.74 5.69 -14.53
CA SER A 83 -26.47 5.10 -13.41
C SER A 83 -25.67 5.17 -12.10
N PHE A 84 -24.34 5.32 -12.18
CA PHE A 84 -23.43 5.38 -11.01
C PHE A 84 -23.28 6.79 -10.42
N THR A 85 -24.39 7.43 -10.05
CA THR A 85 -24.40 8.82 -9.55
C THR A 85 -23.82 8.99 -8.14
N SER A 86 -23.81 7.94 -7.31
CA SER A 86 -23.25 7.97 -5.95
C SER A 86 -21.88 7.30 -5.82
N LEU A 87 -21.27 6.89 -6.94
CA LEU A 87 -20.02 6.14 -6.92
C LEU A 87 -18.86 7.01 -6.44
N ARG A 88 -18.26 6.64 -5.30
CA ARG A 88 -17.13 7.37 -4.69
C ARG A 88 -15.81 6.64 -4.83
N HIS A 89 -15.86 5.31 -4.87
CA HIS A 89 -14.68 4.45 -5.01
C HIS A 89 -14.84 3.47 -6.17
N LEU A 90 -13.83 3.42 -7.04
CA LEU A 90 -13.78 2.49 -8.15
C LEU A 90 -12.47 1.71 -8.12
N SER A 91 -12.54 0.38 -8.19
CA SER A 91 -11.38 -0.51 -8.22
C SER A 91 -11.46 -1.41 -9.45
N LEU A 92 -10.46 -1.38 -10.32
CA LEU A 92 -10.45 -2.09 -11.60
C LEU A 92 -9.17 -2.88 -11.84
N SER A 93 -9.26 -3.97 -12.59
CA SER A 93 -8.09 -4.56 -13.25
C SER A 93 -7.72 -3.76 -14.50
N THR A 94 -6.42 -3.65 -14.77
CA THR A 94 -5.89 -3.04 -15.99
C THR A 94 -6.27 -3.91 -17.18
N PRO A 95 -6.96 -3.39 -18.20
CA PRO A 95 -7.23 -4.16 -19.40
C PRO A 95 -6.00 -4.22 -20.28
N GLN A 96 -5.91 -5.31 -21.03
CA GLN A 96 -4.78 -5.59 -21.88
C GLN A 96 -4.95 -5.00 -23.30
N SER A 97 -6.21 -4.80 -23.75
CA SER A 97 -6.51 -4.26 -25.09
C SER A 97 -6.37 -2.73 -25.18
N PRO A 98 -5.71 -2.19 -26.23
CA PRO A 98 -5.49 -0.75 -26.43
C PRO A 98 -6.71 0.03 -26.93
N HIS A 99 -7.78 -0.65 -27.35
CA HIS A 99 -8.98 -0.02 -27.91
C HIS A 99 -10.00 0.41 -26.85
N GLU A 100 -9.68 0.17 -25.58
CA GLU A 100 -10.61 0.27 -24.46
C GLU A 100 -10.14 1.29 -23.45
N VAL A 101 -10.46 2.54 -23.74
CA VAL A 101 -10.21 3.65 -22.84
C VAL A 101 -11.47 3.88 -22.04
N LEU A 102 -11.49 3.48 -20.77
CA LEU A 102 -12.47 3.99 -19.83
C LEU A 102 -12.12 5.46 -19.57
N ASP A 103 -13.07 6.38 -19.61
CA ASP A 103 -12.85 7.75 -19.13
C ASP A 103 -13.33 7.83 -17.68
N LEU A 104 -12.43 8.06 -16.73
CA LEU A 104 -12.72 8.11 -15.31
C LEU A 104 -13.33 9.44 -14.89
N SER A 105 -13.20 10.48 -15.73
CA SER A 105 -13.76 11.81 -15.44
C SER A 105 -15.29 11.82 -15.44
N ILE A 106 -15.92 10.81 -16.06
CA ILE A 106 -17.38 10.67 -16.12
C ILE A 106 -17.99 10.19 -14.80
N PHE A 107 -17.19 9.60 -13.91
CA PHE A 107 -17.66 9.10 -12.62
C PHE A 107 -17.34 10.11 -11.51
N PRO A 108 -18.24 10.30 -10.53
CA PRO A 108 -18.01 11.20 -9.38
C PRO A 108 -17.08 10.57 -8.32
N ILE A 109 -16.01 9.90 -8.77
CA ILE A 109 -15.09 9.15 -7.90
C ILE A 109 -14.05 10.07 -7.27
N HIS A 110 -13.74 9.80 -6.00
CA HIS A 110 -12.68 10.48 -5.26
C HIS A 110 -11.56 9.51 -4.87
N SER A 111 -11.82 8.20 -5.00
CA SER A 111 -10.91 7.12 -4.62
C SER A 111 -10.85 6.09 -5.75
N PHE A 112 -9.64 5.76 -6.21
CA PHE A 112 -9.44 4.87 -7.35
C PHE A 112 -8.39 3.81 -7.03
N THR A 113 -8.67 2.54 -7.36
CA THR A 113 -7.68 1.46 -7.28
C THR A 113 -7.51 0.80 -8.63
N LEU A 114 -6.27 0.58 -9.03
CA LEU A 114 -5.95 -0.15 -10.24
C LEU A 114 -5.06 -1.34 -9.94
N HIS A 115 -5.44 -2.49 -10.46
CA HIS A 115 -4.71 -3.76 -10.32
C HIS A 115 -3.96 -4.07 -11.61
N GLN A 116 -2.71 -4.51 -11.47
CA GLN A 116 -1.80 -4.98 -12.53
C GLN A 116 -1.50 -4.01 -13.69
N PRO A 117 -1.24 -2.71 -13.43
CA PRO A 117 -0.89 -1.77 -14.50
C PRO A 117 0.42 -2.11 -15.21
N CYS A 118 1.31 -2.90 -14.62
CA CYS A 118 2.56 -3.33 -15.25
C CYS A 118 2.38 -4.32 -16.43
N ARG A 119 1.19 -4.90 -16.61
CA ARG A 119 0.94 -5.94 -17.63
C ARG A 119 0.49 -5.40 -18.99
N SER A 120 0.41 -4.08 -19.18
CA SER A 120 -0.06 -3.47 -20.42
C SER A 120 0.82 -2.28 -20.80
N ASP A 121 1.59 -2.42 -21.89
CA ASP A 121 2.39 -1.34 -22.50
C ASP A 121 1.52 -0.15 -22.95
N ASN A 122 0.21 -0.37 -23.07
CA ASN A 122 -0.74 0.58 -23.62
C ASN A 122 -1.58 1.30 -22.55
N PHE A 123 -1.37 1.00 -21.27
CA PHE A 123 -2.09 1.60 -20.15
C PHE A 123 -2.00 3.14 -20.12
N PHE A 124 -0.92 3.73 -20.66
CA PHE A 124 -0.72 5.18 -20.72
C PHE A 124 -1.79 5.95 -21.50
N ARG A 125 -2.63 5.27 -22.27
CA ARG A 125 -3.75 5.87 -23.02
C ARG A 125 -5.03 5.98 -22.22
N TRP A 126 -5.09 5.44 -21.00
CA TRP A 126 -6.31 5.38 -20.21
C TRP A 126 -6.86 6.77 -19.87
N HIS A 127 -6.02 7.77 -19.60
CA HIS A 127 -6.50 9.14 -19.47
C HIS A 127 -5.49 10.16 -20.00
N THR A 128 -5.95 10.98 -20.93
CA THR A 128 -5.22 12.16 -21.40
C THR A 128 -5.38 13.35 -20.45
N LEU A 129 -6.40 13.33 -19.58
CA LEU A 129 -6.79 14.45 -18.71
C LEU A 129 -6.36 14.24 -17.25
N PRO A 130 -5.99 15.32 -16.53
CA PRO A 130 -5.80 15.28 -15.09
C PRO A 130 -7.09 14.89 -14.36
N LEU A 131 -7.00 14.01 -13.37
CA LEU A 131 -8.12 13.56 -12.54
C LEU A 131 -8.07 14.27 -11.18
N SER A 132 -8.36 15.57 -11.18
CA SER A 132 -8.25 16.44 -10.01
C SER A 132 -9.24 16.10 -8.89
N GLN A 133 -10.31 15.39 -9.19
CA GLN A 133 -11.30 14.93 -8.21
C GLN A 133 -10.81 13.75 -7.35
N ILE A 134 -9.78 13.03 -7.80
CA ILE A 134 -9.27 11.84 -7.11
C ILE A 134 -8.21 12.27 -6.08
N THR A 135 -8.49 11.97 -4.81
CA THR A 135 -7.62 12.27 -3.66
C THR A 135 -7.00 11.01 -3.07
N GLU A 136 -7.55 9.82 -3.37
CA GLU A 136 -7.02 8.54 -2.91
C GLU A 136 -6.72 7.62 -4.10
N LEU A 137 -5.51 7.06 -4.13
CA LEU A 137 -5.07 6.18 -5.20
C LEU A 137 -4.47 4.88 -4.65
N GLY A 138 -4.91 3.75 -5.19
CA GLY A 138 -4.29 2.44 -5.04
C GLY A 138 -3.72 1.96 -6.37
N LEU A 139 -2.42 1.65 -6.43
CA LEU A 139 -1.79 1.03 -7.59
C LEU A 139 -1.19 -0.30 -7.15
N LEU A 140 -1.74 -1.41 -7.63
CA LEU A 140 -1.36 -2.74 -7.18
C LEU A 140 -0.65 -3.52 -8.29
N ASP A 141 0.58 -4.00 -8.05
CA ASP A 141 1.48 -4.61 -9.05
C ASP A 141 1.90 -3.62 -10.13
N VAL A 142 2.70 -2.63 -9.73
CA VAL A 142 3.14 -1.54 -10.58
C VAL A 142 4.67 -1.47 -10.59
N THR A 143 5.28 -1.20 -11.74
CA THR A 143 6.72 -0.92 -11.81
C THR A 143 6.98 0.56 -11.46
N PRO A 144 8.18 0.94 -10.99
CA PRO A 144 8.49 2.35 -10.70
C PRO A 144 8.30 3.29 -11.90
N GLN A 145 8.55 2.80 -13.11
CA GLN A 145 8.31 3.58 -14.32
C GLN A 145 6.83 3.96 -14.49
N VAL A 146 5.95 3.01 -14.22
CA VAL A 146 4.50 3.26 -14.29
C VAL A 146 4.09 4.23 -13.20
N LEU A 147 4.68 4.18 -12.00
CA LEU A 147 4.44 5.18 -10.95
C LEU A 147 4.74 6.60 -11.45
N LEU A 148 5.91 6.79 -12.06
CA LEU A 148 6.35 8.09 -12.59
C LEU A 148 5.42 8.65 -13.66
N MET A 149 4.90 7.78 -14.52
CA MET A 149 3.99 8.20 -15.59
C MET A 149 2.58 8.46 -15.08
N PHE A 150 2.15 7.75 -14.03
CA PHE A 150 0.76 7.76 -13.58
C PHE A 150 0.48 8.79 -12.48
N LEU A 151 1.35 8.91 -11.48
CA LEU A 151 1.14 9.80 -10.34
C LEU A 151 0.95 11.28 -10.73
N PRO A 152 1.64 11.85 -11.75
CA PRO A 152 1.38 13.22 -12.20
C PRO A 152 -0.06 13.50 -12.67
N ARG A 153 -0.84 12.46 -12.99
CA ARG A 153 -2.25 12.61 -13.43
C ARG A 153 -3.19 12.95 -12.28
N PHE A 154 -2.74 12.88 -11.03
CA PHE A 154 -3.53 13.08 -9.82
C PHE A 154 -2.98 14.29 -9.03
N PRO A 155 -3.23 15.53 -9.51
CA PRO A 155 -2.61 16.72 -8.91
C PRO A 155 -3.03 16.96 -7.45
N ASN A 156 -4.22 16.49 -7.06
CA ASN A 156 -4.77 16.64 -5.71
C ASN A 156 -4.63 15.37 -4.85
N LEU A 157 -3.69 14.50 -5.20
CA LEU A 157 -3.51 13.23 -4.50
C LEU A 157 -3.10 13.45 -3.03
N MET A 158 -3.87 12.89 -2.11
CA MET A 158 -3.68 13.00 -0.66
C MET A 158 -3.21 11.68 -0.03
N VAL A 159 -3.71 10.56 -0.54
CA VAL A 159 -3.39 9.21 -0.08
C VAL A 159 -2.97 8.32 -1.25
N ALA A 160 -1.82 7.65 -1.13
CA ALA A 160 -1.33 6.70 -2.12
C ALA A 160 -0.99 5.35 -1.47
N LYS A 161 -1.50 4.26 -2.04
CA LYS A 161 -1.17 2.88 -1.68
C LYS A 161 -0.57 2.19 -2.89
N LEU A 162 0.70 1.87 -2.84
CA LEU A 162 1.47 1.36 -3.95
C LEU A 162 1.94 -0.06 -3.62
N ARG A 163 1.66 -1.04 -4.49
CA ARG A 163 2.27 -2.37 -4.44
C ARG A 163 3.21 -2.49 -5.62
N ILE A 164 4.50 -2.33 -5.37
CA ILE A 164 5.55 -2.25 -6.38
C ILE A 164 6.07 -3.66 -6.68
N CYS A 165 6.17 -3.97 -7.97
CA CYS A 165 6.81 -5.17 -8.49
C CYS A 165 8.04 -4.82 -9.34
N TYR A 166 8.95 -5.78 -9.48
CA TYR A 166 10.15 -5.72 -10.28
C TYR A 166 9.83 -5.56 -11.76
N SER A 167 10.65 -4.74 -12.44
CA SER A 167 10.60 -4.61 -13.89
C SER A 167 11.59 -5.59 -14.54
N HIS A 168 11.11 -6.63 -15.22
CA HIS A 168 11.96 -7.47 -16.08
C HIS A 168 12.47 -6.72 -17.34
N SER A 169 12.09 -5.46 -17.55
CA SER A 169 12.43 -4.71 -18.74
C SER A 169 13.86 -4.17 -18.69
N PRO A 170 14.76 -4.55 -19.63
CA PRO A 170 16.15 -4.07 -19.69
C PRO A 170 16.28 -2.59 -20.11
N HIS A 171 15.18 -1.87 -20.29
CA HIS A 171 15.14 -0.50 -20.84
C HIS A 171 14.71 0.57 -19.84
N SER A 172 14.66 0.25 -18.54
CA SER A 172 14.23 1.20 -17.51
C SER A 172 15.35 2.07 -16.96
N ASP A 173 15.88 2.98 -17.79
CA ASP A 173 16.81 4.01 -17.32
C ASP A 173 16.05 5.11 -16.55
N LEU A 174 15.58 4.76 -15.34
CA LEU A 174 14.96 5.66 -14.37
C LEU A 174 15.93 6.74 -13.86
N SER A 175 17.24 6.59 -14.09
CA SER A 175 18.26 7.55 -13.67
C SER A 175 18.07 8.95 -14.29
N ARG A 176 17.34 9.03 -15.42
CA ARG A 176 17.00 10.28 -16.12
C ARG A 176 15.65 10.87 -15.72
N ALA A 177 14.92 10.22 -14.82
CA ALA A 177 13.61 10.68 -14.40
C ALA A 177 13.70 12.01 -13.65
N THR A 178 12.80 12.94 -13.97
CA THR A 178 12.64 14.18 -13.20
C THR A 178 12.02 13.86 -11.84
N ARG A 179 12.38 14.62 -10.80
CA ARG A 179 11.76 14.51 -9.48
C ARG A 179 10.23 14.63 -9.57
N LEU A 180 9.52 13.72 -8.93
CA LEU A 180 8.06 13.65 -8.89
C LEU A 180 7.53 14.39 -7.66
N LEU A 181 7.05 15.60 -7.87
CA LEU A 181 6.46 16.44 -6.82
C LEU A 181 4.97 16.12 -6.63
N LEU A 182 4.59 15.71 -5.42
CA LEU A 182 3.19 15.49 -5.01
C LEU A 182 2.89 16.37 -3.79
N PRO A 183 2.46 17.63 -4.00
CA PRO A 183 2.46 18.64 -2.94
C PRO A 183 1.41 18.41 -1.84
N HIS A 184 0.36 17.64 -2.14
CA HIS A 184 -0.76 17.39 -1.23
C HIS A 184 -0.72 15.99 -0.59
N LEU A 185 0.25 15.15 -0.95
CA LEU A 185 0.31 13.77 -0.51
C LEU A 185 0.73 13.71 0.97
N HIS A 186 -0.22 13.37 1.84
CA HIS A 186 0.01 13.27 3.28
C HIS A 186 0.22 11.83 3.77
N THR A 187 -0.30 10.84 3.04
CA THR A 187 -0.16 9.42 3.38
C THR A 187 0.35 8.63 2.19
N LEU A 188 1.50 7.97 2.38
CA LEU A 188 2.10 7.05 1.42
C LEU A 188 2.33 5.69 2.06
N GLU A 189 1.77 4.66 1.45
CA GLU A 189 2.04 3.25 1.76
C GLU A 189 2.67 2.58 0.55
N ILE A 190 3.85 2.01 0.71
CA ILE A 190 4.56 1.23 -0.31
C ILE A 190 4.70 -0.21 0.20
N ARG A 191 4.30 -1.16 -0.65
CA ARG A 191 4.50 -2.59 -0.48
C ARG A 191 5.34 -3.13 -1.63
N TYR A 192 6.55 -3.60 -1.35
CA TYR A 192 7.41 -4.23 -2.35
C TYR A 192 7.22 -5.74 -2.29
N ILE A 193 6.85 -6.39 -3.40
CA ILE A 193 6.38 -7.79 -3.42
C ILE A 193 7.28 -8.79 -4.13
N ASP A 194 8.40 -8.33 -4.70
CA ASP A 194 9.37 -9.21 -5.34
C ASP A 194 10.62 -9.40 -4.48
N GLU A 195 11.50 -10.28 -4.92
CA GLU A 195 12.80 -10.53 -4.29
C GLU A 195 13.61 -9.22 -4.25
N TRP A 196 14.35 -9.03 -3.15
CA TRP A 196 15.08 -7.79 -2.85
C TRP A 196 16.38 -7.70 -3.68
N GLU A 197 16.25 -7.63 -5.00
CA GLU A 197 17.40 -7.59 -5.93
C GLU A 197 17.46 -6.30 -6.76
N SER A 198 16.44 -5.43 -6.71
CA SER A 198 16.32 -4.33 -7.67
C SER A 198 16.58 -2.93 -7.10
N ASP A 199 17.37 -2.15 -7.84
CA ASP A 199 17.54 -0.69 -7.68
C ASP A 199 16.21 0.09 -7.89
N ASP A 200 15.19 -0.56 -8.44
CA ASP A 200 13.88 0.01 -8.75
C ASP A 200 13.20 0.71 -7.56
N LEU A 201 13.22 0.09 -6.38
CA LEU A 201 12.63 0.69 -5.19
C LEU A 201 13.43 1.91 -4.70
N PHE A 202 14.76 1.84 -4.78
CA PHE A 202 15.62 2.95 -4.40
C PHE A 202 15.37 4.16 -5.29
N LEU A 203 15.34 3.94 -6.60
CA LEU A 203 15.03 4.97 -7.59
C LEU A 203 13.62 5.53 -7.36
N ALA A 204 12.62 4.67 -7.12
CA ALA A 204 11.26 5.10 -6.82
C ALA A 204 11.19 6.01 -5.58
N LEU A 205 12.00 5.73 -4.56
CA LEU A 205 12.05 6.55 -3.34
C LEU A 205 12.81 7.86 -3.58
N GLU A 206 13.96 7.82 -4.26
CA GLU A 206 14.84 8.98 -4.51
C GLU A 206 14.20 10.10 -5.33
N ILE A 207 13.30 9.75 -6.24
CA ILE A 207 12.64 10.71 -7.13
C ILE A 207 11.44 11.40 -6.48
N LEU A 208 10.86 10.87 -5.41
CA LEU A 208 9.66 11.42 -4.80
C LEU A 208 9.94 12.69 -4.00
N VAL A 209 9.15 13.73 -4.21
CA VAL A 209 9.22 14.96 -3.41
C VAL A 209 7.86 15.21 -2.78
N LEU A 210 7.78 14.95 -1.46
CA LEU A 210 6.51 14.85 -0.72
C LEU A 210 6.48 15.83 0.46
N PRO A 211 6.36 17.15 0.22
CA PRO A 211 6.50 18.16 1.27
C PRO A 211 5.42 18.09 2.35
N ALA A 212 4.24 17.55 2.04
CA ALA A 212 3.12 17.40 2.98
C ALA A 212 3.07 16.03 3.68
N LEU A 213 4.08 15.16 3.48
CA LEU A 213 4.05 13.79 3.98
C LEU A 213 4.06 13.74 5.50
N THR A 214 3.01 13.14 6.08
CA THR A 214 2.87 12.96 7.53
C THR A 214 2.84 11.49 7.94
N HIS A 215 2.42 10.61 7.03
CA HIS A 215 2.33 9.16 7.25
C HIS A 215 3.10 8.43 6.17
N PHE A 216 4.11 7.66 6.56
CA PHE A 216 4.90 6.85 5.65
C PHE A 216 4.95 5.40 6.14
N SER A 217 4.59 4.47 5.25
CA SER A 217 4.64 3.04 5.52
C SER A 217 5.39 2.33 4.39
N LEU A 218 6.44 1.60 4.73
CA LEU A 218 7.21 0.78 3.80
C LEU A 218 7.21 -0.67 4.27
N ILE A 219 6.70 -1.56 3.43
CA ILE A 219 6.58 -2.99 3.70
C ILE A 219 7.29 -3.74 2.59
N VAL A 220 8.20 -4.63 2.95
CA VAL A 220 8.90 -5.51 2.00
C VAL A 220 8.42 -6.93 2.22
N LYS A 221 8.21 -7.69 1.14
CA LYS A 221 7.85 -9.11 1.24
C LYS A 221 9.00 -9.90 1.87
N GLU A 222 8.64 -10.93 2.63
CA GLU A 222 9.63 -11.88 3.15
C GLU A 222 10.09 -12.77 2.02
N ASP A 223 11.40 -12.79 1.83
CA ASP A 223 12.04 -13.70 0.91
C ASP A 223 11.97 -15.12 1.51
N SER A 224 11.33 -16.03 0.79
CA SER A 224 11.32 -17.45 1.17
C SER A 224 12.68 -18.11 0.96
N SER A 225 13.58 -17.47 0.22
CA SER A 225 14.95 -17.92 0.05
C SER A 225 15.81 -17.41 1.22
N VAL A 226 15.99 -18.29 2.21
CA VAL A 226 17.05 -18.19 3.22
C VAL A 226 18.38 -18.43 2.50
N CYS A 227 18.85 -17.49 1.69
CA CYS A 227 20.09 -17.67 0.93
C CYS A 227 20.84 -16.34 0.71
N MET A 228 21.81 -16.07 1.58
CA MET A 228 23.13 -15.57 1.22
C MET A 228 23.22 -14.43 0.18
N PHE A 229 22.67 -13.25 0.45
CA PHE A 229 23.08 -12.04 -0.28
C PHE A 229 23.97 -11.17 0.61
N VAL A 230 25.27 -11.23 0.32
CA VAL A 230 26.38 -10.60 1.07
C VAL A 230 26.39 -9.05 0.95
N GLN A 231 25.49 -8.45 0.17
CA GLN A 231 25.46 -7.01 -0.06
C GLN A 231 24.03 -6.46 -0.20
N GLN A 232 23.16 -6.65 0.80
CA GLN A 232 21.91 -5.88 0.80
C GLN A 232 22.21 -4.39 1.05
N ARG A 233 21.98 -3.56 0.03
CA ARG A 233 22.07 -2.10 0.13
C ARG A 233 21.01 -1.58 1.10
N SER A 234 21.41 -0.75 2.06
CA SER A 234 20.49 -0.11 3.02
C SER A 234 19.54 0.86 2.32
N VAL A 235 18.23 0.80 2.57
CA VAL A 235 17.23 1.71 1.95
C VAL A 235 17.34 3.16 2.44
N TYR A 236 17.96 3.38 3.60
CA TYR A 236 18.01 4.68 4.27
C TYR A 236 18.39 5.87 3.37
N PRO A 237 19.50 5.81 2.59
CA PRO A 237 19.93 6.96 1.79
C PRO A 237 18.87 7.41 0.77
N ALA A 238 18.10 6.46 0.22
CA ALA A 238 17.06 6.73 -0.77
C ALA A 238 15.83 7.40 -0.14
N MET A 239 15.45 7.04 1.08
CA MET A 239 14.23 7.56 1.72
C MET A 239 14.46 8.73 2.69
N GLN A 240 15.70 9.07 3.05
CA GLN A 240 16.02 10.03 4.12
C GLN A 240 15.32 11.40 3.96
N HIS A 241 15.13 11.86 2.73
CA HIS A 241 14.53 13.16 2.41
C HIS A 241 13.01 13.17 2.60
N LEU A 242 12.37 12.00 2.65
CA LEU A 242 10.93 11.86 2.88
C LEU A 242 10.55 11.98 4.36
N LEU A 243 11.52 11.91 5.28
CA LEU A 243 11.26 11.70 6.71
C LEU A 243 11.13 12.99 7.54
N GLU A 244 11.40 14.15 6.96
CA GLU A 244 11.57 15.42 7.70
C GLU A 244 10.33 15.84 8.50
N HIS A 245 9.14 15.61 7.97
CA HIS A 245 7.87 16.01 8.57
C HIS A 245 6.96 14.82 8.93
N VAL A 246 7.47 13.60 8.83
CA VAL A 246 6.70 12.39 9.12
C VAL A 246 6.36 12.33 10.61
N ARG A 247 5.08 12.09 10.90
CA ARG A 247 4.53 11.87 12.24
C ARG A 247 4.30 10.40 12.53
N VAL A 248 3.95 9.62 11.50
CA VAL A 248 3.71 8.18 11.60
C VAL A 248 4.64 7.47 10.63
N LEU A 249 5.59 6.70 11.16
CA LEU A 249 6.52 5.90 10.38
C LEU A 249 6.31 4.42 10.67
N ARG A 250 6.08 3.63 9.62
CA ARG A 250 5.96 2.17 9.71
C ARG A 250 6.93 1.51 8.75
N MET A 251 7.76 0.61 9.27
CA MET A 251 8.74 -0.13 8.49
C MET A 251 8.60 -1.61 8.82
N THR A 252 8.30 -2.41 7.81
CA THR A 252 8.17 -3.86 7.94
C THR A 252 9.11 -4.55 6.97
N ARG A 253 10.01 -5.39 7.48
CA ARG A 253 10.95 -6.20 6.69
C ARG A 253 11.89 -5.38 5.80
N VAL A 254 12.05 -4.10 6.14
CA VAL A 254 12.90 -3.18 5.39
C VAL A 254 14.36 -3.50 5.70
N PRO A 255 15.23 -3.65 4.69
CA PRO A 255 16.64 -3.88 4.93
C PRO A 255 17.36 -2.58 5.26
N PHE A 256 18.12 -2.65 6.34
CA PHE A 256 18.90 -1.55 6.87
C PHE A 256 20.30 -2.01 7.21
N ASP A 257 21.26 -1.13 6.99
CA ASP A 257 22.57 -1.24 7.62
C ASP A 257 22.46 -0.64 9.03
N ILE A 258 23.00 -1.37 10.01
CA ILE A 258 23.09 -0.94 11.41
C ILE A 258 23.74 0.45 11.52
N CYS A 259 24.71 0.77 10.65
CA CYS A 259 25.43 2.04 10.64
C CYS A 259 24.50 3.25 10.36
N HIS A 260 23.37 3.04 9.67
CA HIS A 260 22.43 4.11 9.34
C HIS A 260 21.35 4.34 10.41
N ILE A 261 21.21 3.45 11.40
CA ILE A 261 20.16 3.55 12.43
C ILE A 261 20.26 4.84 13.26
N PRO A 262 21.44 5.25 13.77
CA PRO A 262 21.54 6.51 14.51
C PRO A 262 21.14 7.72 13.66
N GLN A 263 21.54 7.74 12.39
CA GLN A 263 21.22 8.82 11.45
C GLN A 263 19.72 8.89 11.15
N LEU A 264 19.10 7.73 10.93
CA LEU A 264 17.67 7.60 10.77
C LEU A 264 16.93 8.18 11.97
N LEU A 265 17.21 7.70 13.18
CA LEU A 265 16.49 8.12 14.38
C LEU A 265 16.70 9.61 14.69
N ALA A 266 17.88 10.16 14.38
CA ALA A 266 18.14 11.60 14.49
C ALA A 266 17.30 12.46 13.54
N LYS A 267 16.87 11.92 12.39
CA LYS A 267 15.97 12.58 11.43
C LYS A 267 14.50 12.52 11.84
N LEU A 268 14.09 11.56 12.66
CA LEU A 268 12.69 11.35 13.07
C LEU A 268 12.22 12.30 14.18
N ARG A 269 12.53 13.59 14.11
CA ARG A 269 12.24 14.55 15.20
C ARG A 269 10.74 14.79 15.43
N SER A 270 9.95 14.70 14.37
CA SER A 270 8.50 14.94 14.36
C SER A 270 7.67 13.66 14.54
N VAL A 271 8.32 12.49 14.62
CA VAL A 271 7.62 11.20 14.67
C VAL A 271 6.99 11.01 16.03
N ALA A 272 5.67 10.82 16.03
CA ALA A 272 4.86 10.49 17.19
C ALA A 272 4.53 8.98 17.26
N GLU A 273 4.46 8.30 16.12
CA GLU A 273 4.22 6.86 16.06
C GLU A 273 5.31 6.17 15.22
N LEU A 274 6.01 5.22 15.82
CA LEU A 274 7.05 4.43 15.17
C LEU A 274 6.71 2.95 15.27
N ALA A 275 6.55 2.28 14.12
CA ALA A 275 6.42 0.84 14.05
C ALA A 275 7.57 0.24 13.24
N ILE A 276 8.34 -0.66 13.85
CA ILE A 276 9.48 -1.34 13.23
C ILE A 276 9.34 -2.84 13.43
N THR A 277 9.03 -3.57 12.37
CA THR A 277 8.78 -5.01 12.46
C THR A 277 9.72 -5.78 11.53
N GLN A 278 10.51 -6.71 12.08
CA GLN A 278 11.31 -7.68 11.32
C GLN A 278 12.34 -7.06 10.35
N LEU A 279 13.12 -6.04 10.75
CA LEU A 279 14.16 -5.48 9.87
C LEU A 279 15.21 -6.53 9.48
N GLN A 280 15.56 -6.59 8.19
CA GLN A 280 16.55 -7.54 7.65
C GLN A 280 17.98 -6.98 7.77
N VAL A 281 18.94 -7.83 8.16
CA VAL A 281 20.36 -7.49 8.33
C VAL A 281 21.14 -7.88 7.09
N GLY A 282 21.80 -6.92 6.45
CA GLY A 282 22.43 -7.11 5.16
C GLY A 282 23.73 -7.93 5.10
N SER A 283 24.43 -8.17 6.22
CA SER A 283 25.65 -9.02 6.30
C SER A 283 26.44 -8.84 7.62
N ILE A 284 25.84 -9.01 8.80
CA ILE A 284 26.54 -8.86 10.10
C ILE A 284 26.25 -10.08 11.00
N PRO A 285 27.24 -10.57 11.79
CA PRO A 285 27.06 -11.72 12.68
C PRO A 285 25.84 -11.57 13.61
N ALA A 286 25.21 -12.71 13.89
CA ALA A 286 23.95 -12.92 14.63
C ALA A 286 23.86 -12.31 16.06
N ALA A 287 24.86 -11.55 16.50
CA ALA A 287 24.98 -11.02 17.86
C ALA A 287 24.32 -9.65 18.07
N ALA A 288 24.17 -8.81 17.03
CA ALA A 288 23.52 -7.50 17.13
C ALA A 288 22.31 -7.43 16.20
N SER A 289 21.11 -7.61 16.76
CA SER A 289 19.89 -7.38 15.98
C SER A 289 19.68 -5.88 15.75
N ILE A 290 19.25 -5.48 14.55
CA ILE A 290 18.94 -4.07 14.25
C ILE A 290 17.93 -3.52 15.26
N SER A 291 16.92 -4.32 15.63
CA SER A 291 15.92 -3.92 16.63
C SER A 291 16.53 -3.61 18.00
N THR A 292 17.57 -4.34 18.43
CA THR A 292 18.31 -4.04 19.66
C THR A 292 19.06 -2.71 19.54
N VAL A 293 19.69 -2.45 18.38
CA VAL A 293 20.39 -1.17 18.14
C VAL A 293 19.41 0.00 18.15
N VAL A 294 18.24 -0.16 17.53
CA VAL A 294 17.15 0.83 17.59
C VAL A 294 16.77 1.13 19.03
N LEU A 295 16.54 0.12 19.87
CA LEU A 295 16.23 0.31 21.30
C LEU A 295 17.36 1.01 22.05
N LYS A 296 18.62 0.66 21.76
CA LYS A 296 19.81 1.28 22.37
C LYS A 296 19.93 2.75 22.02
N GLU A 297 19.70 3.12 20.77
CA GLU A 297 19.64 4.53 20.36
C GLU A 297 18.44 5.26 20.94
N LEU A 298 17.27 4.63 20.99
CA LEU A 298 16.10 5.18 21.68
C LEU A 298 16.32 5.31 23.19
N SER A 299 17.26 4.60 23.82
CA SER A 299 17.55 4.85 25.24
C SER A 299 18.23 6.20 25.52
N LYS A 300 18.80 6.84 24.48
CA LYS A 300 19.50 8.13 24.61
C LYS A 300 18.52 9.30 24.62
N GLU A 301 18.85 10.32 25.42
CA GLU A 301 18.10 11.57 25.48
C GLU A 301 18.06 12.30 24.13
N GLY A 302 16.93 12.95 23.83
CA GLY A 302 16.76 13.78 22.64
C GLY A 302 16.56 13.03 21.31
N ILE A 303 16.66 11.70 21.30
CA ILE A 303 16.39 10.88 20.11
C ILE A 303 14.87 10.66 19.97
N VAL A 304 14.29 11.00 18.82
CA VAL A 304 12.84 10.93 18.55
C VAL A 304 12.00 11.50 19.71
N PRO A 305 12.13 12.80 20.02
CA PRO A 305 11.60 13.38 21.27
C PRO A 305 10.07 13.43 21.34
N GLN A 306 9.38 13.37 20.19
CA GLN A 306 7.91 13.41 20.13
C GLN A 306 7.25 12.04 20.16
N LEU A 307 8.02 10.96 20.35
CA LEU A 307 7.52 9.58 20.26
C LEU A 307 6.49 9.29 21.36
N ARG A 308 5.24 9.03 20.94
CA ARG A 308 4.11 8.67 21.81
C ARG A 308 3.79 7.18 21.76
N SER A 309 3.99 6.54 20.62
CA SER A 309 3.72 5.11 20.43
C SER A 309 4.88 4.43 19.73
N LEU A 310 5.39 3.36 20.35
CA LEU A 310 6.42 2.49 19.79
C LEU A 310 5.84 1.08 19.61
N THR A 311 5.97 0.53 18.40
CA THR A 311 5.78 -0.90 18.15
C THR A 311 7.07 -1.46 17.57
N ILE A 312 7.67 -2.46 18.22
CA ILE A 312 8.90 -3.07 17.72
C ILE A 312 8.87 -4.59 17.86
N VAL A 313 9.35 -5.30 16.82
CA VAL A 313 9.60 -6.74 16.89
C VAL A 313 11.09 -6.98 17.10
N VAL A 314 11.43 -7.69 18.16
CA VAL A 314 12.82 -8.05 18.52
C VAL A 314 13.00 -9.56 18.39
N PRO A 315 14.14 -10.06 17.90
CA PRO A 315 14.38 -11.51 17.78
C PRO A 315 14.71 -12.18 19.12
N LYS A 316 15.11 -11.39 20.11
CA LYS A 316 15.44 -11.84 21.47
C LYS A 316 14.99 -10.79 22.47
N GLU A 317 14.81 -11.19 23.72
CA GLU A 317 14.56 -10.25 24.80
C GLU A 317 15.67 -9.18 24.85
N PRO A 318 15.31 -7.91 25.02
CA PRO A 318 16.28 -6.82 25.13
C PRO A 318 17.14 -6.98 26.39
N GLU A 319 18.34 -6.39 26.39
CA GLU A 319 19.22 -6.33 27.57
C GLU A 319 18.48 -5.75 28.79
N ASP A 320 18.72 -6.31 29.98
CA ASP A 320 18.11 -5.85 31.23
C ASP A 320 18.28 -4.34 31.43
N GLY A 321 17.19 -3.65 31.77
CA GLY A 321 17.20 -2.19 32.01
C GLY A 321 17.15 -1.33 30.74
N LEU A 322 17.25 -1.91 29.54
CA LEU A 322 17.25 -1.13 28.30
C LEU A 322 15.88 -0.50 28.00
N LEU A 323 14.81 -1.23 28.29
CA LEU A 323 13.44 -0.76 28.09
C LEU A 323 13.08 0.33 29.09
N GLU A 324 13.50 0.16 30.34
CA GLU A 324 13.35 1.13 31.42
C GLU A 324 14.05 2.43 31.04
N LYS A 325 15.33 2.38 30.64
CA LYS A 325 16.07 3.57 30.17
C LYS A 325 15.41 4.25 28.97
N MET A 326 14.84 3.49 28.04
CA MET A 326 14.11 4.03 26.89
C MET A 326 12.81 4.73 27.29
N ARG A 327 12.11 4.20 28.30
CA ARG A 327 10.90 4.82 28.87
C ARG A 327 11.25 6.07 29.68
N GLU A 328 12.27 5.99 30.53
CA GLU A 328 12.75 7.09 31.37
C GLU A 328 13.17 8.30 30.53
N SER A 329 13.86 8.08 29.41
CA SER A 329 14.27 9.19 28.53
C SER A 329 13.10 9.93 27.86
N ARG A 330 11.86 9.42 27.99
CA ARG A 330 10.63 9.98 27.41
C ARG A 330 9.40 9.84 28.32
N SER A 331 9.60 9.89 29.65
CA SER A 331 8.54 9.67 30.65
C SER A 331 7.28 10.48 30.42
N ASP A 332 7.44 11.71 29.93
CA ASP A 332 6.36 12.69 29.84
C ASP A 332 5.58 12.62 28.51
N VAL A 333 6.08 11.87 27.52
CA VAL A 333 5.55 11.86 26.15
C VAL A 333 5.09 10.48 25.70
N LEU A 334 5.81 9.43 26.11
CA LEU A 334 5.57 8.07 25.66
C LEU A 334 4.31 7.49 26.33
N ARG A 335 3.31 7.10 25.53
CA ARG A 335 2.01 6.59 26.01
C ARG A 335 1.86 5.09 25.84
N SER A 336 2.42 4.53 24.78
CA SER A 336 2.28 3.12 24.45
C SER A 336 3.58 2.52 23.91
N VAL A 337 3.91 1.33 24.39
CA VAL A 337 5.06 0.55 23.95
C VAL A 337 4.61 -0.89 23.77
N ASP A 338 4.59 -1.37 22.53
CA ASP A 338 4.31 -2.76 22.16
C ASP A 338 5.61 -3.41 21.65
N ILE A 339 6.12 -4.38 22.41
CA ILE A 339 7.35 -5.11 22.06
C ILE A 339 6.99 -6.57 21.88
N LYS A 340 7.21 -7.07 20.67
CA LYS A 340 6.95 -8.47 20.34
C LYS A 340 8.28 -9.19 20.20
N VAL A 341 8.47 -10.23 21.00
CA VAL A 341 9.64 -11.12 20.88
C VAL A 341 9.31 -12.20 19.86
N GLN A 342 10.06 -12.25 18.76
CA GLN A 342 9.96 -13.31 17.77
C GLN A 342 10.70 -14.54 18.32
N MET A 343 9.97 -15.46 18.95
CA MET A 343 10.55 -16.74 19.36
C MET A 343 10.70 -17.64 18.13
N ASP A 344 11.88 -18.24 17.95
CA ASP A 344 12.12 -19.25 16.92
C ASP A 344 11.04 -20.33 16.97
N ASP A 345 10.54 -20.74 15.80
CA ASP A 345 9.41 -21.66 15.55
C ASP A 345 9.55 -23.09 16.11
N LYS A 346 10.43 -23.32 17.10
CA LYS A 346 10.51 -24.59 17.84
C LYS A 346 9.84 -24.58 19.20
N TYR A 347 9.51 -23.44 19.81
CA TYR A 347 8.89 -23.44 21.14
C TYR A 347 7.87 -22.31 21.32
N ARG A 348 6.58 -22.71 21.38
CA ARG A 348 5.41 -22.09 22.02
C ARG A 348 5.33 -20.55 22.05
N LEU A 349 4.25 -20.00 21.47
CA LEU A 349 3.81 -18.62 21.66
C LEU A 349 3.79 -18.21 23.14
N GLY A 350 4.78 -17.42 23.53
CA GLY A 350 4.70 -16.51 24.67
C GLY A 350 4.32 -15.13 24.16
N MET A 351 3.03 -14.77 24.25
CA MET A 351 2.63 -13.36 24.15
C MET A 351 3.07 -12.68 25.44
N MET A 352 4.13 -11.88 25.41
CA MET A 352 4.35 -10.88 26.45
C MET A 352 3.64 -9.61 26.02
N VAL A 353 2.34 -9.53 26.32
CA VAL A 353 1.62 -8.24 26.28
C VAL A 353 2.02 -7.52 27.55
N VAL A 354 2.94 -6.55 27.45
CA VAL A 354 3.10 -5.57 28.53
C VAL A 354 1.96 -4.57 28.37
N GLN A 355 0.77 -4.98 28.84
CA GLN A 355 -0.36 -4.08 29.06
C GLN A 355 -0.03 -3.29 30.32
N ASN A 356 0.40 -2.02 30.16
CA ASN A 356 0.41 -1.13 31.31
C ASN A 356 -0.99 -0.55 31.51
N MET A 357 -1.44 -0.76 32.73
CA MET A 357 -2.58 -0.16 33.39
C MET A 357 -2.61 1.35 33.12
N ALA A 358 -3.80 1.85 32.79
CA ALA A 358 -4.12 3.25 32.95
C ALA A 358 -4.09 3.54 34.45
N GLU A 359 -2.98 4.04 34.97
CA GLU A 359 -3.01 4.77 36.23
C GLU A 359 -3.58 6.15 35.93
N GLU A 360 -4.84 6.33 36.33
CA GLU A 360 -5.45 7.64 36.54
C GLU A 360 -4.58 8.41 37.53
N PHE A 361 -3.83 9.40 37.03
CA PHE A 361 -3.33 10.48 37.86
C PHE A 361 -4.18 11.72 37.61
N VAL A 362 -5.13 11.93 38.53
CA VAL A 362 -5.81 13.19 38.83
C VAL A 362 -5.26 13.66 40.18
N PRO A 363 -4.90 14.94 40.31
CA PRO A 363 -5.77 15.85 41.05
C PRO A 363 -6.50 16.86 40.16
#